data_AF-A0A3B4F4W4-F1
#
_entry.id   AF-A0A3B4F4W4-F1
#
_cell.length_a   1.000
_cell.length_b   1.000
_cell.length_c   1.000
_cell.angle_alpha   90.00
_cell.angle_beta   90.00
_cell.angle_gamma   90.00
#
_symmetry.space_group_name_H-M   'P 1'
#
loop_
_entity.id
_entity.type
_entity.pdbx_description
1 polymer ?
#
loop_
_entity_poly.entity_id
_entity_poly.type
_entity_poly.pdbx_seq_one_letter_code
_entity_poly.pdbx_strand_id
1 'polypeptide(L)'
;IASESISLEEDHIGQITELLGKIPAAVALSGKYSAEYFSCRGDLRRVGPLRFWSLYEVLVEKYHFLLEEASGFSDFLLSMLNYHPEKRATAAQCLRHPWLTSC
;
A
#
# COMPACT_ATOMS: atom_id res chain seq x y z
N ILE A 1 -24.51 -20.06 -6.20
CA ILE A 1 -23.06 -19.96 -6.51
C ILE A 1 -22.43 -19.41 -5.26
N ALA A 2 -21.78 -20.26 -4.47
CA ALA A 2 -21.22 -19.85 -3.18
C ALA A 2 -20.19 -18.75 -3.45
N SER A 3 -20.42 -17.56 -2.92
CA SER A 3 -19.36 -16.58 -2.72
C SER A 3 -18.35 -17.26 -1.80
N GLU A 4 -17.25 -17.78 -2.36
CA GLU A 4 -16.07 -18.09 -1.55
C GLU A 4 -15.79 -16.82 -0.75
N SER A 5 -15.97 -16.88 0.57
CA SER A 5 -15.70 -15.77 1.46
C SER A 5 -14.23 -15.42 1.31
N ILE A 6 -13.94 -14.24 0.76
CA ILE A 6 -12.59 -13.69 0.71
C ILE A 6 -12.01 -13.74 2.13
N SER A 7 -10.82 -14.33 2.27
CA SER A 7 -10.15 -14.39 3.58
C SER A 7 -9.76 -12.98 4.05
N LEU A 8 -9.61 -12.81 5.37
CA LEU A 8 -9.18 -11.53 5.94
C LEU A 8 -7.81 -11.10 5.40
N GLU A 9 -6.93 -12.07 5.14
CA GLU A 9 -5.61 -11.86 4.56
C GLU A 9 -5.69 -11.41 3.09
N GLU A 10 -6.58 -12.02 2.30
CA GLU A 10 -6.80 -11.61 0.90
C GLU A 10 -7.37 -10.20 0.81
N ASP A 11 -8.36 -9.87 1.65
CA ASP A 11 -8.92 -8.51 1.73
C ASP A 11 -7.84 -7.50 2.13
N HIS A 12 -7.03 -7.83 3.13
CA HIS A 12 -5.96 -6.96 3.60
C HIS A 12 -4.89 -6.71 2.52
N ILE A 13 -4.48 -7.75 1.78
CA ILE A 13 -3.54 -7.58 0.65
C ILE A 13 -4.20 -6.77 -0.49
N GLY A 14 -5.51 -6.97 -0.70
CA GLY A 14 -6.31 -6.15 -1.61
C GLY A 14 -6.23 -4.67 -1.26
N GLN A 15 -6.54 -4.30 -0.02
CA GLN A 15 -6.48 -2.91 0.47
C GLN A 15 -5.08 -2.29 0.32
N ILE A 16 -4.02 -3.04 0.63
CA ILE A 16 -2.64 -2.59 0.42
C ILE A 16 -2.40 -2.28 -1.06
N THR A 17 -2.88 -3.16 -1.95
CA THR A 17 -2.71 -3.03 -3.41
C THR A 17 -3.55 -1.88 -3.99
N GLU A 18 -4.74 -1.62 -3.43
CA GLU A 18 -5.57 -0.46 -3.82
C GLU A 18 -4.90 0.87 -3.48
N LEU A 19 -4.22 0.95 -2.34
CA LEU A 19 -3.59 2.17 -1.87
C LEU A 19 -2.21 2.43 -2.51
N LEU A 20 -1.38 1.39 -2.59
CA LEU A 20 0.03 1.50 -2.98
C LEU A 20 0.30 1.02 -4.42
N GLY A 21 -0.73 0.51 -5.10
CA GLY A 21 -0.62 -0.05 -6.43
C GLY A 21 -0.07 -1.48 -6.42
N LYS A 22 0.24 -2.00 -7.61
CA LYS A 22 0.64 -3.40 -7.79
C LYS A 22 1.89 -3.76 -6.97
N ILE A 23 1.79 -4.83 -6.19
CA ILE A 23 2.91 -5.41 -5.45
C ILE A 23 3.98 -5.90 -6.44
N PRO A 24 5.25 -5.49 -6.31
CA PRO A 24 6.33 -6.01 -7.15
C PRO A 24 6.44 -7.53 -7.05
N ALA A 25 6.60 -8.22 -8.17
CA ALA A 25 6.65 -9.69 -8.20
C ALA A 25 7.75 -10.27 -7.29
N ALA A 26 8.89 -9.57 -7.18
CA ALA A 26 9.98 -9.96 -6.28
C ALA A 26 9.54 -10.03 -4.81
N VAL A 27 8.63 -9.14 -4.38
CA VAL A 27 8.06 -9.15 -3.03
C VAL A 27 6.94 -10.18 -2.95
N ALA A 28 6.00 -10.12 -3.90
CA ALA A 28 4.82 -10.99 -3.93
C ALA A 28 5.16 -12.48 -3.92
N LEU A 29 6.26 -12.89 -4.56
CA LEU A 29 6.67 -14.30 -4.69
C LEU A 29 7.71 -14.75 -3.66
N SER A 30 8.21 -13.86 -2.81
CA SER A 30 9.25 -14.18 -1.81
C SER A 30 8.72 -14.81 -0.51
N GLY A 31 7.42 -14.73 -0.27
CA GLY A 31 6.79 -15.14 0.98
C GLY A 31 6.50 -16.65 1.05
N LYS A 32 6.54 -17.19 2.27
CA LYS A 32 6.19 -18.61 2.54
C LYS A 32 4.79 -18.98 2.05
N TYR A 33 3.82 -18.07 2.20
CA TYR A 33 2.42 -18.28 1.84
C TYR A 33 2.06 -17.66 0.48
N SER A 34 3.05 -17.22 -0.30
CA SER A 34 2.81 -16.49 -1.56
C SER A 34 1.99 -17.28 -2.57
N ALA A 35 2.12 -18.61 -2.62
CA ALA A 35 1.38 -19.46 -3.55
C ALA A 35 -0.13 -19.49 -3.30
N GLU A 36 -0.57 -19.19 -2.07
CA GLU A 36 -1.97 -19.16 -1.67
C GLU A 36 -2.67 -17.90 -2.20
N TYR A 37 -1.97 -16.77 -2.22
CA TYR A 37 -2.54 -15.46 -2.57
C TYR A 37 -2.21 -15.00 -3.99
N PHE A 38 -1.03 -15.35 -4.51
CA PHE A 38 -0.51 -14.86 -5.79
C PHE A 38 -0.38 -15.96 -6.84
N SER A 39 -0.57 -15.58 -8.11
CA SER A 39 -0.25 -16.40 -9.28
C SER A 39 1.27 -16.46 -9.48
N CYS A 40 1.75 -17.36 -10.34
CA CYS A 40 3.18 -17.44 -10.71
C CYS A 40 3.72 -16.15 -11.36
N ARG A 41 2.83 -15.25 -11.81
CA ARG A 41 3.17 -13.94 -12.37
C ARG A 41 3.20 -12.82 -11.31
N GLY A 42 2.85 -13.14 -10.05
CA GLY A 42 2.77 -12.18 -8.95
C GLY A 42 1.45 -11.41 -8.89
N ASP A 43 0.40 -11.85 -9.61
CA ASP A 43 -0.93 -11.23 -9.56
C ASP A 43 -1.80 -11.90 -8.50
N LEU A 44 -2.66 -11.13 -7.81
CA LEU A 44 -3.61 -11.68 -6.84
C LEU A 44 -4.61 -12.63 -7.51
N ARG A 45 -4.86 -13.79 -6.89
CA ARG A 45 -5.67 -14.86 -7.50
C ARG A 45 -7.17 -14.62 -7.48
N ARG A 46 -7.71 -14.17 -6.33
CA ARG A 46 -9.17 -14.16 -6.06
C ARG A 46 -9.76 -12.77 -5.86
N VAL A 47 -8.94 -11.74 -5.98
CA VAL A 47 -9.39 -10.38 -5.77
C VAL A 47 -10.09 -9.87 -7.04
N GLY A 48 -11.24 -9.22 -6.85
CA GLY A 48 -12.02 -8.57 -7.91
C GLY A 48 -11.29 -7.37 -8.52
N PRO A 49 -11.94 -6.56 -9.38
CA PRO A 49 -11.32 -5.38 -9.94
C PRO A 49 -10.96 -4.39 -8.83
N LEU A 50 -9.67 -4.29 -8.51
CA LEU A 50 -9.15 -3.34 -7.55
C LEU A 50 -9.21 -1.94 -8.15
N ARG A 51 -9.87 -1.02 -7.44
CA ARG A 51 -9.83 0.39 -7.81
C ARG A 51 -8.64 1.01 -7.09
N PHE A 52 -7.59 1.32 -7.85
CA PHE A 52 -6.48 2.09 -7.32
C PHE A 52 -6.99 3.46 -6.85
N TRP A 53 -6.69 3.79 -5.60
CA TRP A 53 -6.98 5.09 -5.00
C TRP A 53 -5.78 5.46 -4.14
N SER A 54 -4.92 6.32 -4.70
CA SER A 54 -3.66 6.67 -4.06
C SER A 54 -3.87 7.32 -2.70
N LEU A 55 -2.87 7.21 -1.81
CA LEU A 55 -2.93 7.84 -0.49
C LEU A 55 -3.21 9.35 -0.57
N TYR A 56 -2.62 10.03 -1.56
CA TYR A 56 -2.87 11.45 -1.81
C TYR A 56 -4.34 11.73 -2.15
N GLU A 57 -4.91 10.99 -3.12
CA GLU A 57 -6.31 11.16 -3.52
C GLU A 57 -7.25 10.83 -2.36
N VAL A 58 -6.95 9.81 -1.56
CA VAL A 58 -7.72 9.49 -0.35
C VAL A 58 -7.70 10.67 0.63
N LEU A 59 -6.54 11.26 0.90
CA LEU A 59 -6.42 12.41 1.81
C LEU A 59 -7.20 13.63 1.30
N VAL A 60 -7.13 13.93 -0.01
CA VAL A 60 -7.83 15.07 -0.61
C VAL A 60 -9.33 14.83 -0.74
N GLU A 61 -9.75 13.72 -1.35
CA GLU A 61 -11.14 13.49 -1.73
C GLU A 61 -12.00 13.01 -0.55
N LYS A 62 -11.45 12.11 0.28
CA LYS A 62 -12.20 11.50 1.39
C LYS A 62 -12.02 12.28 2.70
N TYR A 63 -10.82 12.78 2.97
CA TYR A 63 -10.50 13.49 4.21
C TYR A 63 -10.41 15.01 4.05
N HIS A 64 -10.58 15.53 2.83
CA HIS A 64 -10.64 16.97 2.56
C HIS A 64 -9.39 17.75 3.01
N PHE A 65 -8.21 17.12 2.94
CA PHE A 65 -6.94 17.81 3.18
C PHE A 65 -6.69 18.87 2.10
N LEU A 66 -5.97 19.94 2.47
CA LEU A 66 -5.43 20.87 1.49
C LEU A 66 -4.40 20.14 0.61
N LEU A 67 -4.32 20.52 -0.68
CA LEU A 67 -3.45 19.83 -1.64
C LEU A 67 -1.98 19.79 -1.19
N GLU A 68 -1.48 20.88 -0.62
CA GLU A 68 -0.10 20.99 -0.13
C GLU A 68 0.14 20.09 1.09
N GLU A 69 -0.78 20.10 2.06
CA GLU A 69 -0.70 19.26 3.26
C GLU A 69 -0.81 17.76 2.90
N ALA A 70 -1.74 17.42 2.01
CA ALA A 70 -1.90 16.06 1.50
C ALA A 70 -0.64 15.57 0.80
N SER A 71 0.01 16.43 0.01
CA SER A 71 1.26 16.10 -0.68
C SER A 71 2.38 15.79 0.31
N GLY A 72 2.64 16.69 1.27
CA GLY A 72 3.71 16.51 2.25
C GLY A 72 3.47 15.31 3.17
N PHE A 73 2.22 15.08 3.59
CA PHE A 73 1.87 13.95 4.44
C PHE A 73 1.92 12.61 3.70
N SER A 74 1.47 12.59 2.43
CA SER A 74 1.58 11.39 1.59
C SER A 74 3.04 11.00 1.38
N ASP A 75 3.91 11.96 1.07
CA ASP A 75 5.35 11.71 0.88
C ASP A 75 5.98 11.08 2.13
N PHE A 76 5.65 11.62 3.30
CA PHE A 76 6.09 11.08 4.58
C PHE A 76 5.66 9.62 4.78
N LEU A 77 4.37 9.33 4.62
CA LEU A 77 3.81 7.99 4.85
C LEU A 77 4.28 6.97 3.81
N LEU A 78 4.36 7.36 2.52
CA LEU A 78 4.80 6.46 1.44
C LEU A 78 6.24 6.00 1.64
N SER A 79 7.10 6.82 2.26
CA SER A 79 8.45 6.42 2.63
C SER A 79 8.47 5.24 3.63
N MET A 80 7.47 5.16 4.52
CA MET A 80 7.30 4.09 5.51
C MET A 80 6.59 2.85 4.94
N LEU A 81 5.75 3.04 3.92
CA LEU A 81 4.91 2.00 3.33
C LEU A 81 5.56 1.30 2.13
N ASN A 82 6.86 1.45 1.90
CA ASN A 82 7.54 0.82 0.77
C ASN A 82 7.42 -0.72 0.83
N TYR A 83 7.06 -1.33 -0.30
CA TYR A 83 6.95 -2.79 -0.42
C TYR A 83 8.26 -3.51 -0.08
N HIS A 84 9.38 -2.92 -0.47
CA HIS A 84 10.72 -3.40 -0.19
C HIS A 84 11.12 -3.02 1.24
N PRO A 85 11.22 -3.97 2.19
CA PRO A 85 11.56 -3.65 3.58
C PRO A 85 12.89 -2.90 3.71
N GLU A 86 13.87 -3.22 2.85
CA GLU A 86 15.18 -2.59 2.79
C GLU A 86 15.15 -1.13 2.31
N LYS A 87 14.07 -0.70 1.66
CA LYS A 87 13.86 0.68 1.19
C LYS A 87 12.94 1.50 2.09
N ARG A 88 12.32 0.89 3.12
CA ARG A 88 11.47 1.63 4.05
C ARG A 88 12.30 2.61 4.86
N ALA A 89 11.77 3.81 5.03
CA ALA A 89 12.37 4.80 5.91
C ALA A 89 12.47 4.25 7.35
N THR A 90 13.66 4.35 7.92
CA THR A 90 13.88 4.08 9.35
C THR A 90 13.27 5.19 10.19
N ALA A 91 12.93 4.90 11.44
CA ALA A 91 12.40 5.92 12.37
C ALA A 91 13.31 7.15 12.48
N ALA A 92 14.64 6.96 12.46
CA ALA A 92 15.62 8.05 12.49
C ALA A 92 15.64 8.89 11.19
N GLN A 93 15.27 8.30 10.04
CA GLN A 93 15.05 9.06 8.80
C GLN A 93 13.70 9.80 8.84
N CYS A 94 12.63 9.14 9.32
CA CYS A 94 11.31 9.75 9.48
C CYS A 94 11.35 11.02 10.34
N LEU A 95 12.10 11.02 11.45
CA LEU A 95 12.27 12.19 12.32
C LEU A 95 12.88 13.42 11.64
N ARG A 96 13.54 13.24 10.48
CA ARG A 96 14.15 14.32 9.70
C ARG A 96 13.31 14.72 8.48
N HIS A 97 12.11 14.15 8.35
CA HIS A 97 11.26 14.40 7.19
C HIS A 97 10.69 15.83 7.23
N PRO A 98 10.67 16.57 6.10
CA PRO A 98 10.16 17.93 6.04
C PRO A 98 8.76 18.09 6.65
N TRP A 99 7.88 17.12 6.43
CA TRP A 99 6.54 17.14 7.02
C TRP A 99 6.53 17.26 8.55
N LEU A 100 7.45 16.60 9.27
CA LEU A 100 7.55 16.72 10.74
C LEU A 100 8.33 17.94 11.19
N THR A 101 9.35 18.36 10.42
CA THR A 101 10.23 19.47 10.80
C THR A 101 9.70 20.84 10.42
N SER A 102 8.73 20.90 9.51
CA SER A 102 8.04 22.13 9.09
C SER A 102 6.76 22.40 9.90
N CYS A 103 6.42 21.50 10.84
CA CYS A 103 5.35 21.70 11.82
C CYS A 103 5.83 22.55 13.01
#